data_AF-A0A453S151-F1
#
_entry.id   AF-A0A453S151-F1
#
_cell.length_a   1.000
_cell.length_b   1.000
_cell.length_c   1.000
_cell.angle_alpha   90.00
_cell.angle_beta   90.00
_cell.angle_gamma   90.00
#
_symmetry.space_group_name_H-M   'P 1'
#
loop_
_entity.id
_entity.type
_entity.pdbx_description
1 polymer ?
#
loop_
_entity_poly.entity_id
_entity_poly.type
_entity_poly.pdbx_seq_one_letter_code
_entity_poly.pdbx_strand_id
1 'polypeptide(L)'
;VLQVAERALFLWNNDHIEGLIKQNSKVLLPIILPSLERNTKGHWNQAVQSLSLNVRKIFLDHDPVLFEGCLKKFQDDEAQEDAVRSKRDATWKRLEEIASSNPQAGRPQAIAHQQGSST
;
A
#
# COMPACT_ATOMS: atom_id res chain seq x y z
N VAL A 1 9.29 -12.52 11.86
CA VAL A 1 9.39 -11.18 11.22
C VAL A 1 10.72 -10.48 11.52
N LEU A 2 11.21 -10.48 12.78
CA LEU A 2 12.45 -9.80 13.17
C LEU A 2 13.74 -10.30 12.47
N GLN A 3 13.98 -11.62 12.48
CA GLN A 3 15.22 -12.20 11.90
C GLN A 3 15.35 -12.03 10.38
N VAL A 4 14.22 -11.97 9.65
CA VAL A 4 14.23 -11.80 8.19
C VAL A 4 14.59 -10.36 7.84
N ALA A 5 13.99 -9.38 8.52
CA ALA A 5 14.33 -7.97 8.33
C ALA A 5 15.79 -7.69 8.74
N GLU A 6 16.22 -8.22 9.88
CA GLU A 6 17.60 -8.08 10.38
C GLU A 6 18.64 -8.67 9.40
N ARG A 7 18.43 -9.91 8.91
CA ARG A 7 19.35 -10.52 7.94
C ARG A 7 19.31 -9.86 6.56
N ALA A 8 18.15 -9.42 6.09
CA ALA A 8 18.06 -8.70 4.82
C ALA A 8 18.78 -7.35 4.87
N LEU A 9 18.88 -6.75 6.06
CA LEU A 9 19.47 -5.43 6.25
C LEU A 9 20.98 -5.44 6.53
N PHE A 10 21.55 -6.57 7.00
CA PHE A 10 23.01 -6.74 7.04
C PHE A 10 23.68 -6.62 5.66
N LEU A 11 22.93 -6.90 4.59
CA LEU A 11 23.41 -6.73 3.22
C LEU A 11 23.75 -5.26 2.90
N TRP A 12 23.11 -4.30 3.57
CA TRP A 12 23.35 -2.86 3.37
C TRP A 12 24.60 -2.34 4.10
N ASN A 13 25.08 -3.05 5.13
CA ASN A 13 26.32 -2.71 5.83
C ASN A 13 27.57 -3.25 5.11
N ASN A 14 27.40 -3.91 3.96
CA ASN A 14 28.50 -4.40 3.16
C ASN A 14 28.76 -3.43 2.00
N ASP A 15 29.90 -2.74 2.03
CA ASP A 15 30.29 -1.73 1.04
C ASP A 15 30.23 -2.25 -0.40
N HIS A 16 30.50 -3.54 -0.63
CA HIS A 16 30.43 -4.14 -1.96
C HIS A 16 28.98 -4.24 -2.45
N ILE A 17 28.06 -4.67 -1.58
CA ILE A 17 26.64 -4.77 -1.90
C ILE A 17 26.03 -3.39 -2.04
N GLU A 18 26.36 -2.45 -1.14
CA GLU A 18 25.95 -1.06 -1.26
C GLU A 18 26.41 -0.46 -2.59
N GLY A 19 27.66 -0.72 -2.99
CA GLY A 19 28.20 -0.31 -4.29
C GLY A 19 27.40 -0.85 -5.48
N LEU A 20 27.05 -2.14 -5.47
CA LEU A 20 26.22 -2.75 -6.52
C LEU A 20 24.80 -2.17 -6.56
N ILE A 21 24.21 -1.89 -5.39
CA ILE A 21 22.88 -1.27 -5.30
C ILE A 21 22.90 0.15 -5.86
N LYS A 22 23.93 0.94 -5.53
CA LYS A 22 24.11 2.29 -6.06
C LYS A 22 24.23 2.29 -7.59
N GLN A 23 25.04 1.39 -8.16
CA GLN A 23 25.19 1.24 -9.61
C GLN A 23 23.86 0.91 -10.33
N ASN A 24 22.95 0.21 -9.66
CA ASN A 24 21.65 -0.21 -10.21
C ASN A 24 20.48 0.63 -9.66
N SER A 25 20.76 1.77 -9.03
CA SER A 25 19.78 2.61 -8.32
C SER A 25 18.62 3.04 -9.20
N LYS A 26 18.84 3.30 -10.49
CA LYS A 26 17.80 3.69 -11.47
C LYS A 26 16.67 2.67 -11.61
N VAL A 27 16.95 1.39 -11.39
CA VAL A 27 15.96 0.31 -11.46
C VAL A 27 15.44 -0.04 -10.07
N LEU A 28 16.33 -0.11 -9.09
CA LEU A 28 16.00 -0.56 -7.74
C LEU A 28 15.19 0.47 -6.96
N LEU A 29 15.60 1.75 -7.01
CA LEU A 29 15.03 2.81 -6.19
C LEU A 29 13.52 2.98 -6.41
N PRO A 30 12.99 3.04 -7.65
CA PRO A 30 11.55 3.13 -7.88
C PRO A 30 10.75 1.96 -7.29
N ILE A 31 11.35 0.76 -7.18
CA ILE A 31 10.68 -0.44 -6.70
C ILE A 31 10.60 -0.46 -5.18
N ILE A 32 11.68 -0.08 -4.50
CA ILE A 32 11.81 -0.20 -3.04
C ILE A 32 11.34 1.05 -2.30
N LEU A 33 11.42 2.24 -2.92
CA LEU A 33 11.10 3.51 -2.28
C LEU A 33 9.69 3.53 -1.67
N PRO A 34 8.62 3.05 -2.34
CA PRO A 34 7.28 3.06 -1.75
C PRO A 34 7.20 2.29 -0.42
N SER A 35 7.89 1.15 -0.33
CA SER A 35 7.94 0.36 0.90
C SER A 35 8.77 1.05 1.98
N LEU A 36 9.86 1.71 1.61
CA LEU A 36 10.68 2.49 2.54
C LEU A 36 9.88 3.66 3.13
N GLU A 37 9.20 4.44 2.30
CA GLU A 37 8.39 5.59 2.76
C GLU A 37 7.21 5.15 3.63
N ARG A 38 6.57 4.02 3.33
CA ARG A 38 5.51 3.49 4.20
C ARG A 38 6.05 3.04 5.56
N ASN A 39 7.25 2.46 5.60
CA ASN A 39 7.88 2.05 6.86
C ASN A 39 8.31 3.25 7.72
N THR A 40 8.75 4.35 7.12
CA THR A 40 9.14 5.55 7.87
C THR A 40 7.94 6.26 8.52
N LYS A 41 6.74 6.19 7.91
CA LYS A 41 5.50 6.83 8.39
C LYS A 41 4.91 6.27 9.69
N GLY A 42 5.46 5.20 10.25
CA GLY A 42 4.99 4.68 11.55
C GLY A 42 5.02 3.17 11.68
N HIS A 43 6.11 2.53 11.24
CA HIS A 43 6.29 1.09 11.49
C HIS A 43 6.34 0.81 13.00
N TRP A 44 5.63 -0.23 13.46
CA TRP A 44 5.49 -0.58 14.89
C TRP A 44 6.82 -0.92 15.58
N ASN A 45 7.85 -1.28 14.79
CA ASN A 45 9.19 -1.58 15.28
C ASN A 45 10.17 -0.43 14.98
N GLN A 46 10.70 0.18 16.04
CA GLN A 46 11.62 1.32 15.97
C GLN A 46 12.92 1.00 15.22
N ALA A 47 13.47 -0.21 15.37
CA ALA A 47 14.71 -0.60 14.68
C ALA A 47 14.49 -0.65 13.16
N VAL A 48 13.37 -1.21 12.72
CA VAL A 48 12.99 -1.23 11.30
C VAL A 48 12.78 0.19 10.75
N GLN A 49 12.19 1.09 11.55
CA GLN A 49 12.01 2.49 11.17
C GLN A 49 13.37 3.20 11.00
N SER A 50 14.25 3.14 12.00
CA SER A 50 15.59 3.76 11.95
C SER A 50 16.41 3.26 10.78
N LEU A 51 16.28 1.99 10.45
CA LEU A 51 17.02 1.34 9.39
C LEU A 51 16.46 1.66 8.00
N SER A 52 15.14 1.79 7.87
CA SER A 52 14.51 2.33 6.66
C SER A 52 14.97 3.76 6.39
N LEU A 53 15.13 4.60 7.43
CA LEU A 53 15.69 5.94 7.31
C LEU A 53 17.14 5.94 6.85
N ASN A 54 17.96 4.99 7.32
CA ASN A 54 19.34 4.84 6.85
C ASN A 54 19.41 4.51 5.35
N VAL A 55 18.69 3.48 4.91
CA VAL A 55 18.65 3.09 3.48
C VAL A 55 18.14 4.25 2.61
N ARG A 56 17.10 4.96 3.07
CA ARG A 56 16.60 6.15 2.41
C ARG A 56 17.68 7.22 2.24
N LYS A 57 18.48 7.45 3.29
CA LYS A 57 19.60 8.39 3.26
C LYS A 57 20.68 7.98 2.26
N ILE A 58 21.04 6.70 2.18
CA ILE A 58 22.04 6.19 1.22
C ILE A 58 21.66 6.55 -0.22
N PHE A 59 20.39 6.40 -0.60
CA PHE A 59 19.94 6.76 -1.94
C PHE A 59 19.88 8.26 -2.17
N LEU A 60 19.41 9.02 -1.19
CA LEU A 60 19.37 10.47 -1.26
C LEU A 60 20.78 11.05 -1.42
N ASP A 61 21.76 10.55 -0.66
CA ASP A 61 23.15 11.01 -0.71
C ASP A 61 23.84 10.57 -2.03
N HIS A 62 23.38 9.48 -2.66
CA HIS A 62 23.97 8.96 -3.89
C HIS A 62 23.49 9.67 -5.17
N ASP A 63 22.18 9.84 -5.33
CA ASP A 63 21.57 10.52 -6.48
C ASP A 63 20.29 11.25 -6.04
N PRO A 64 20.42 12.50 -5.57
CA PRO A 64 19.29 13.28 -5.06
C PRO A 64 18.21 13.51 -6.11
N VAL A 65 18.60 13.71 -7.37
CA VAL A 65 17.66 14.02 -8.47
C VAL A 65 16.79 12.81 -8.77
N LEU A 66 17.40 11.62 -8.88
CA LEU A 66 16.65 10.38 -9.05
C LEU A 66 15.73 10.12 -7.86
N PHE A 67 16.23 10.33 -6.64
CA PHE A 67 15.47 10.14 -5.41
C PHE A 67 14.23 11.04 -5.36
N GLU A 68 14.39 12.34 -5.60
CA GLU A 68 13.30 13.32 -5.63
C GLU A 68 12.26 12.99 -6.70
N GLY A 69 12.70 12.58 -7.89
CA GLY A 69 11.80 12.16 -8.96
C GLY A 69 10.96 10.93 -8.56
N CYS A 70 11.58 9.94 -7.93
CA CYS A 70 10.86 8.77 -7.42
C CYS A 70 9.91 9.12 -6.26
N LEU A 71 10.34 10.01 -5.36
CA LEU A 71 9.53 10.44 -4.22
C LEU A 71 8.28 11.19 -4.69
N LYS A 72 8.43 12.08 -5.66
CA LYS A 72 7.29 12.77 -6.27
C LYS A 72 6.29 11.80 -6.87
N LYS A 73 6.77 10.84 -7.68
CA LYS A 73 5.91 9.81 -8.26
C LYS A 73 5.15 9.03 -7.18
N PHE A 74 5.83 8.63 -6.10
CA PHE A 74 5.20 7.94 -4.99
C PHE A 74 4.08 8.77 -4.34
N GLN A 75 4.29 10.08 -4.15
CA GLN A 75 3.26 10.98 -3.60
C GLN A 75 2.06 11.13 -4.53
N ASP A 76 2.30 11.24 -5.84
CA ASP A 76 1.24 11.30 -6.85
C ASP A 76 0.41 9.99 -6.86
N ASP A 77 1.09 8.85 -6.80
CA ASP A 77 0.47 7.53 -6.72
C ASP A 77 -0.37 7.37 -5.44
N GLU A 78 0.14 7.81 -4.27
CA GLU A 78 -0.62 7.80 -3.00
C GLU A 78 -1.88 8.67 -3.07
N ALA A 79 -1.77 9.88 -3.61
CA ALA A 79 -2.91 10.78 -3.76
C ALA A 79 -3.99 10.18 -4.67
N GLN A 80 -3.58 9.49 -5.75
CA GLN A 80 -4.49 8.78 -6.62
C GLN A 80 -5.17 7.59 -5.93
N GLU A 81 -4.41 6.77 -5.19
CA GLU A 81 -4.95 5.65 -4.40
C GLU A 81 -5.99 6.15 -3.37
N ASP A 82 -5.71 7.25 -2.69
CA ASP A 82 -6.61 7.86 -1.71
C ASP A 82 -7.89 8.42 -2.34
N ALA A 83 -7.78 9.06 -3.51
CA ALA A 83 -8.94 9.53 -4.27
C ALA A 83 -9.85 8.36 -4.69
N VAL A 84 -9.25 7.25 -5.16
CA VAL A 84 -9.98 6.03 -5.52
C VAL A 84 -10.65 5.41 -4.28
N ARG A 85 -9.95 5.34 -3.15
CA ARG A 85 -10.49 4.86 -1.87
C ARG A 85 -11.68 5.71 -1.41
N SER A 86 -11.53 7.04 -1.42
CA SER A 86 -12.59 7.97 -1.01
C SER A 86 -13.85 7.83 -1.88
N LYS A 87 -13.68 7.72 -3.20
CA LYS A 87 -14.79 7.49 -4.14
C LYS A 87 -15.51 6.17 -3.84
N ARG A 88 -14.75 5.11 -3.54
CA ARG A 88 -15.30 3.80 -3.16
C ARG A 88 -16.10 3.90 -1.87
N ASP A 89 -15.56 4.55 -0.85
CA ASP A 89 -16.21 4.68 0.46
C ASP A 89 -17.49 5.52 0.38
N ALA A 90 -17.50 6.59 -0.43
CA ALA A 90 -18.70 7.38 -0.70
C ALA A 90 -19.79 6.57 -1.43
N THR A 91 -19.38 5.71 -2.36
CA THR A 91 -20.30 4.81 -3.08
C THR A 91 -20.92 3.80 -2.12
N TRP A 92 -20.12 3.20 -1.22
CA TRP A 92 -20.61 2.27 -0.20
C TRP A 92 -21.58 2.93 0.78
N LYS A 93 -21.27 4.13 1.28
CA LYS A 93 -22.18 4.88 2.16
C LYS A 93 -23.55 5.13 1.51
N ARG A 94 -23.55 5.55 0.24
CA ARG A 94 -24.80 5.78 -0.50
C ARG A 94 -25.62 4.50 -0.65
N LEU A 95 -24.97 3.35 -0.89
CA LEU A 95 -25.66 2.05 -0.96
C LEU A 95 -26.27 1.66 0.39
N GLU A 96 -25.54 1.89 1.48
CA GLU A 96 -26.01 1.63 2.85
C GLU A 96 -27.22 2.50 3.23
N GLU A 97 -27.22 3.79 2.83
CA GLU A 97 -28.35 4.70 3.01
C GLU A 97 -29.59 4.24 2.22
N ILE A 98 -29.42 3.81 0.96
CA ILE A 98 -30.51 3.28 0.13
C ILE A 98 -31.07 1.98 0.72
N ALA A 99 -30.21 1.08 1.20
CA ALA A 99 -30.63 -0.16 1.84
C ALA A 99 -31.39 0.10 3.14
N SER A 100 -30.91 1.05 3.96
CA SER A 100 -31.54 1.42 5.24
C SER A 100 -32.88 2.12 5.06
N SER A 101 -33.07 2.83 3.95
CA SER A 101 -34.31 3.55 3.63
C SER A 101 -35.34 2.70 2.87
N ASN A 102 -35.01 1.45 2.51
CA ASN A 102 -35.93 0.54 1.84
C ASN A 102 -36.41 -0.59 2.79
N PRO A 103 -37.67 -0.54 3.29
CA PRO A 103 -38.22 -1.56 4.19
C PRO A 103 -38.33 -2.97 3.57
N GLN A 104 -38.14 -3.11 2.25
CA GLN A 104 -38.23 -4.37 1.51
C GLN A 104 -36.88 -5.09 1.35
N ALA A 105 -35.74 -4.44 1.66
CA ALA A 105 -34.41 -4.99 1.39
C ALA A 105 -34.03 -6.22 2.25
N GLY A 106 -34.78 -6.46 3.34
CA GLY A 106 -34.59 -7.61 4.24
C GLY A 106 -35.63 -8.72 4.11
N ARG A 107 -36.59 -8.65 3.17
CA ARG A 107 -37.57 -9.72 2.98
C ARG A 107 -37.05 -10.69 1.91
N PRO A 108 -36.75 -11.96 2.25
CA PRO A 108 -36.63 -12.99 1.24
C PRO A 108 -37.96 -12.98 0.46
N GLN A 109 -37.91 -12.71 -0.84
CA GLN A 109 -39.08 -12.93 -1.69
C GLN A 109 -39.36 -14.43 -1.62
N ALA A 110 -40.36 -14.81 -0.84
CA ALA A 110 -40.87 -16.17 -0.81
C ALA A 110 -41.34 -16.48 -2.22
N ILE A 111 -40.57 -17.33 -2.90
CA ILE A 111 -40.92 -17.85 -4.22
C ILE A 111 -42.14 -18.74 -3.97
N ALA A 112 -43.34 -18.18 -4.12
CA ALA A 112 -44.58 -18.92 -4.02
C ALA A 112 -44.64 -19.88 -5.22
N HIS A 113 -44.13 -21.09 -5.04
CA HIS A 113 -44.36 -22.18 -5.97
C HIS A 113 -45.86 -22.48 -5.96
N GLN A 114 -46.57 -22.01 -6.99
CA GLN A 114 -47.90 -22.50 -7.30
C GLN A 114 -47.76 -23.99 -7.63
N GLN A 115 -48.02 -24.87 -6.66
CA GLN A 115 -48.39 -26.25 -6.97
C GLN A 115 -49.80 -26.19 -7.54
N GLY A 116 -49.87 -26.30 -8.87
CA GLY A 116 -51.12 -26.44 -9.59
C GLY A 116 -51.89 -27.64 -9.06
N SER A 117 -53.14 -27.39 -8.67
CA SER A 117 -54.16 -28.42 -8.58
C SER A 117 -54.33 -29.05 -9.96
N SER A 118 -54.20 -30.37 -10.05
CA SER A 118 -54.80 -31.14 -11.14
C SER A 118 -55.12 -32.52 -10.58
N THR A 119 -56.43 -32.71 -10.40
CA THR A 119 -57.24 -33.92 -10.65
C THR A 119 -56.55 -35.27 -10.66
#